data_AF-A0A967XS72-F1
#
_entry.id   AF-A0A967XS72-F1
#
_cell.length_a   1.000
_cell.length_b   1.000
_cell.length_c   1.000
_cell.angle_alpha   90.00
_cell.angle_beta   90.00
_cell.angle_gamma   90.00
#
_symmetry.space_group_name_H-M   'P 1'
#
loop_
_entity.id
_entity.type
_entity.pdbx_description
1 polymer ?
#
loop_
_entity_poly.entity_id
_entity_poly.type
_entity_poly.pdbx_seq_one_letter_code
_entity_poly.pdbx_strand_id
1 'polypeptide(L)'
;MPSVIYDRVVESMGPSILSPTHNYPVLGAIDDIVMGRGTIGIGGHESKENFFLNHGVRVEHDDNLLITGGYGPMGNGALKPDVISPSNYVSTAQGFVEGRAIPGLF
;
A
#
# COMPACT_ATOMS: atom_id res chain seq x y z
N MET A 1 5.09 1.48 -18.96
CA MET A 1 4.37 0.96 -20.15
C MET A 1 2.94 0.50 -19.81
N PRO A 2 2.65 -0.09 -18.63
CA PRO A 2 1.28 -0.25 -18.14
C PRO A 2 0.45 1.05 -18.16
N SER A 3 0.97 2.17 -17.65
CA SER A 3 0.27 3.47 -17.58
C SER A 3 -0.43 3.90 -18.88
N VAL A 4 0.19 3.68 -20.04
CA VAL A 4 -0.35 4.08 -21.36
C VAL A 4 -1.63 3.31 -21.70
N ILE A 5 -1.75 2.05 -21.27
CA ILE A 5 -2.96 1.25 -21.51
C ILE A 5 -4.12 1.82 -20.70
N TYR A 6 -3.86 2.17 -19.44
CA TYR A 6 -4.87 2.74 -18.55
C TYR A 6 -5.34 4.12 -19.02
N ASP A 7 -4.42 4.96 -19.50
CA ASP A 7 -4.77 6.24 -20.16
C ASP A 7 -5.80 6.04 -21.27
N ARG A 8 -5.55 5.08 -22.18
CA ARG A 8 -6.45 4.83 -23.31
C ARG A 8 -7.81 4.28 -22.89
N VAL A 9 -7.86 3.42 -21.87
CA VAL A 9 -9.12 2.90 -21.33
C VAL A 9 -9.94 4.04 -20.74
N VAL A 10 -9.31 4.93 -19.97
CA VAL A 10 -9.99 6.10 -19.39
C VAL A 10 -10.47 7.06 -20.48
N GLU A 11 -9.63 7.35 -21.47
CA GLU A 11 -9.99 8.24 -22.59
C GLU A 11 -11.13 7.69 -23.45
N SER A 12 -11.17 6.37 -23.69
CA SER A 12 -12.16 5.75 -24.58
C SER A 12 -13.48 5.39 -23.88
N MET A 13 -13.44 5.06 -22.59
CA MET A 13 -14.60 4.53 -21.86
C MET A 13 -15.04 5.39 -20.67
N GLY A 14 -14.22 6.36 -20.25
CA GLY A 14 -14.49 7.22 -19.10
C GLY A 14 -14.51 6.59 -17.69
N PRO A 15 -13.97 5.38 -17.40
CA PRO A 15 -13.96 4.88 -16.03
C PRO A 15 -13.01 5.69 -15.15
N SER A 16 -13.31 5.76 -13.85
CA SER A 16 -12.33 6.09 -12.82
C SER A 16 -11.68 4.79 -12.33
N ILE A 17 -10.34 4.73 -12.33
CA ILE A 17 -9.62 3.50 -11.96
C ILE A 17 -8.93 3.71 -10.63
N LEU A 18 -9.30 2.93 -9.62
CA LEU A 18 -8.57 2.86 -8.36
C LEU A 18 -7.57 1.72 -8.44
N SER A 19 -6.31 1.98 -8.12
CA SER A 19 -5.26 0.97 -8.13
C SER A 19 -4.46 1.03 -6.84
N PRO A 20 -4.21 -0.10 -6.16
CA PRO A 20 -3.26 -0.11 -5.06
C PRO A 20 -1.85 0.26 -5.56
N THR A 21 -1.03 0.86 -4.69
CA THR A 21 0.36 1.21 -5.03
C THR A 21 1.35 0.04 -4.96
N HIS A 22 0.88 -1.16 -4.59
CA HIS A 22 1.65 -2.38 -4.35
C HIS A 22 2.22 -2.52 -2.92
N ASN A 23 2.69 -3.72 -2.61
CA ASN A 23 3.28 -4.13 -1.34
C ASN A 23 4.82 -4.27 -1.43
N TYR A 24 5.51 -3.17 -1.72
CA TYR A 24 6.97 -3.11 -1.72
C TYR A 24 7.45 -2.07 -0.69
N PRO A 25 8.03 -2.47 0.46
CA PRO A 25 8.39 -1.55 1.54
C PRO A 25 9.68 -0.76 1.24
N VAL A 26 9.74 -0.13 0.07
CA VAL A 26 10.87 0.70 -0.39
C VAL A 26 10.34 1.93 -1.13
N LEU A 27 11.07 3.03 -1.03
CA LEU A 27 10.76 4.26 -1.75
C LEU A 27 10.97 4.06 -3.26
N GLY A 28 10.07 4.62 -4.07
CA GLY A 28 10.10 4.52 -5.52
C GLY A 28 9.64 3.18 -6.09
N ALA A 29 9.15 2.25 -5.25
CA ALA A 29 8.57 0.99 -5.70
C ALA A 29 7.04 1.03 -5.64
N ILE A 30 6.48 1.74 -6.61
CA ILE A 30 5.05 1.73 -6.89
C ILE A 30 4.83 1.21 -8.30
N ASP A 31 3.74 0.47 -8.52
CA ASP A 31 3.35 0.01 -9.85
C ASP A 31 3.11 1.17 -10.83
N ASP A 32 3.66 1.05 -12.04
CA ASP A 32 3.48 2.01 -13.14
C ASP A 32 2.00 2.24 -13.52
N ILE A 33 1.09 1.35 -13.12
CA ILE A 33 -0.36 1.49 -13.35
C ILE A 33 -0.90 2.79 -12.75
N VAL A 34 -0.42 3.19 -11.56
CA VAL A 34 -0.91 4.40 -10.88
C VAL A 34 -0.44 5.69 -11.56
N MET A 35 0.42 5.60 -12.57
CA MET A 35 0.91 6.74 -13.35
C MET A 35 -0.01 7.12 -14.51
N GLY A 36 -1.07 6.34 -14.76
CA GLY A 36 -2.09 6.72 -15.73
C GLY A 36 -2.84 8.00 -15.29
N ARG A 37 -3.12 8.91 -16.21
CA ARG A 37 -3.81 10.19 -15.96
C ARG A 37 -5.21 10.03 -15.37
N GLY A 38 -5.85 8.89 -15.61
CA GLY A 38 -7.17 8.55 -15.07
C GLY A 38 -7.14 7.52 -13.95
N THR A 39 -5.96 7.23 -13.40
CA THR A 39 -5.81 6.29 -12.30
C THR A 39 -5.55 7.04 -10.99
N ILE A 40 -6.16 6.55 -9.92
CA ILE A 40 -5.98 7.05 -8.57
C ILE A 40 -5.28 5.93 -7.78
N GLY A 41 -4.02 6.18 -7.43
CA GLY A 41 -3.18 5.32 -6.63
C GLY A 41 -3.57 5.38 -5.16
N ILE A 42 -3.88 4.21 -4.60
CA ILE A 42 -4.28 4.05 -3.19
C ILE A 42 -3.13 3.40 -2.43
N GLY A 43 -2.54 4.14 -1.50
CA GLY A 43 -1.57 3.61 -0.54
C GLY A 43 -2.26 3.14 0.74
N GLY A 44 -1.58 2.26 1.47
CA GLY A 44 -2.03 1.84 2.81
C GLY A 44 -1.47 2.73 3.91
N HIS A 45 -2.27 2.92 4.96
CA HIS A 45 -1.80 3.35 6.28
C HIS A 45 -2.35 2.40 7.36
N GLU A 46 -1.67 2.34 8.50
CA GLU A 46 -2.06 1.54 9.65
C GLU A 46 -1.98 2.37 10.92
N SER A 47 -2.94 2.17 11.82
CA SER A 47 -2.90 2.79 13.14
C SER A 47 -1.86 2.11 14.04
N LYS A 48 -1.47 2.78 15.13
CA LYS A 48 -0.61 2.22 16.19
C LYS A 48 -1.14 0.89 16.74
N GLU A 49 -2.45 0.81 16.97
CA GLU A 49 -3.10 -0.40 17.46
C GLU A 49 -3.05 -1.53 16.42
N ASN A 50 -3.29 -1.20 15.15
CA ASN A 50 -3.23 -2.16 14.05
C ASN A 50 -1.81 -2.74 13.90
N PHE A 51 -0.77 -1.90 13.96
CA PHE A 51 0.64 -2.32 13.97
C PHE A 51 0.93 -3.34 15.09
N PHE A 52 0.42 -3.08 16.29
CA PHE A 52 0.63 -3.98 17.41
C PHE A 52 -0.15 -5.29 17.27
N LEU A 53 -1.42 -5.24 16.89
CA LEU A 53 -2.27 -6.44 16.76
C LEU A 53 -1.79 -7.38 15.66
N ASN A 54 -1.31 -6.84 14.53
CA ASN A 54 -0.89 -7.66 13.39
C ASN A 54 0.57 -8.10 13.46
N HIS A 55 1.45 -7.24 13.99
CA HIS A 55 2.90 -7.46 13.93
C HIS A 55 3.57 -7.63 15.29
N GLY A 56 2.88 -7.32 16.39
CA GLY A 56 3.51 -7.21 17.70
C GLY A 56 4.50 -6.05 17.81
N VAL A 57 4.48 -5.12 16.85
CA VAL A 57 5.40 -3.97 16.79
C VAL A 57 4.76 -2.77 17.45
N ARG A 58 5.46 -2.16 18.40
CA ARG A 58 5.06 -0.89 19.01
C ARG A 58 5.70 0.25 18.22
N VAL A 59 4.87 1.16 17.73
CA VAL A 59 5.28 2.34 16.94
C VAL A 59 4.99 3.61 17.72
N GLU A 60 5.72 4.69 17.40
CA GLU A 60 5.58 5.98 18.10
C GLU A 60 4.32 6.74 17.68
N HIS A 61 4.01 6.76 16.39
CA HIS A 61 2.96 7.57 15.80
C HIS A 61 1.60 6.85 15.81
N ASP A 62 0.51 7.60 15.93
CA ASP A 62 -0.85 7.06 15.93
C ASP A 62 -1.26 6.54 14.55
N ASP A 63 -0.78 7.19 13.49
CA ASP A 63 -0.94 6.79 12.10
C ASP A 63 0.42 6.60 11.44
N ASN A 64 0.58 5.49 10.73
CA ASN A 64 1.83 5.08 10.13
C ASN A 64 1.58 4.64 8.70
N LEU A 65 2.61 4.75 7.86
CA LEU A 65 2.59 4.10 6.56
C LEU A 65 2.47 2.58 6.76
N LEU A 66 1.64 1.92 5.95
CA LEU A 66 1.51 0.47 5.91
C LEU A 66 2.89 -0.17 5.78
N ILE A 67 3.20 -1.13 6.66
CA ILE A 67 4.55 -1.70 6.78
C ILE A 67 5.05 -2.34 5.48
N THR A 68 4.14 -2.81 4.63
CA THR A 68 4.46 -3.38 3.31
C THR A 68 4.21 -2.43 2.15
N GLY A 69 3.66 -1.24 2.36
CA GLY A 69 3.20 -0.37 1.29
C GLY A 69 4.32 0.15 0.38
N GLY A 70 3.99 0.32 -0.91
CA GLY A 70 4.80 1.06 -1.88
C GLY A 70 4.53 2.57 -1.82
N TYR A 71 5.61 3.36 -1.77
CA TYR A 71 5.56 4.81 -1.65
C TYR A 71 6.45 5.50 -2.69
N GLY A 72 6.03 6.67 -3.16
CA GLY A 72 6.81 7.49 -4.07
C GLY A 72 8.04 8.12 -3.40
N PRO A 73 8.74 9.01 -4.11
CA PRO A 73 8.41 9.53 -5.44
C PRO A 73 8.66 8.50 -6.55
N MET A 74 8.00 8.69 -7.68
CA MET A 74 8.19 7.85 -8.87
C MET A 74 9.50 8.18 -9.59
N GLY A 75 9.93 7.32 -10.52
CA GLY A 75 11.15 7.54 -11.30
C GLY A 75 11.17 8.84 -12.11
N ASN A 76 10.01 9.45 -12.38
CA ASN A 76 9.88 10.76 -13.01
C ASN A 76 9.65 11.92 -12.02
N GLY A 77 9.79 11.68 -10.72
CA GLY A 77 9.56 12.65 -9.66
C GLY A 77 8.09 12.88 -9.28
N ALA A 78 7.15 12.15 -9.88
CA ALA A 78 5.74 12.30 -9.53
C ALA A 78 5.46 11.84 -8.09
N LEU A 79 4.54 12.56 -7.44
CA LEU A 79 4.06 12.22 -6.10
C LEU A 79 2.95 11.17 -6.20
N LYS A 80 3.21 9.98 -5.66
CA LYS A 80 2.26 8.87 -5.52
C LYS A 80 2.49 8.19 -4.16
N PRO A 81 1.49 7.53 -3.52
CA PRO A 81 0.07 7.44 -3.90
C PRO A 81 -0.62 8.79 -4.01
N ASP A 82 -1.78 8.83 -4.66
CA ASP A 82 -2.65 10.02 -4.67
C ASP A 82 -3.37 10.18 -3.33
N VAL A 83 -3.78 9.07 -2.71
CA VAL A 83 -4.40 9.04 -1.39
C VAL A 83 -3.92 7.84 -0.57
N ILE A 84 -3.95 7.97 0.75
CA ILE A 84 -3.76 6.86 1.69
C ILE A 84 -5.11 6.45 2.29
N SER A 85 -5.29 5.15 2.53
CA SER A 85 -6.50 4.58 3.12
C SER A 85 -6.15 3.62 4.25
N PRO A 86 -6.99 3.49 5.29
CA PRO A 86 -6.78 2.49 6.33
C PRO A 86 -6.67 1.12 5.66
N SER A 87 -5.61 0.39 6.02
CA SER A 87 -5.35 -0.96 5.52
C SER A 87 -5.14 -1.91 6.67
N ASN A 88 -5.36 -3.19 6.40
CA ASN A 88 -5.15 -4.26 7.36
C ASN A 88 -4.83 -5.56 6.62
N TYR A 89 -4.10 -6.46 7.27
CA TYR A 89 -3.87 -7.80 6.75
C TYR A 89 -5.16 -8.61 6.80
N VAL A 90 -5.62 -9.06 5.64
CA VAL A 90 -6.61 -10.13 5.55
C VAL A 90 -5.85 -11.44 5.42
N SER A 91 -5.67 -12.14 6.54
CA SER A 91 -4.94 -13.40 6.62
C SER A 91 -5.79 -14.50 7.25
N THR A 92 -5.67 -15.72 6.73
CA THR A 92 -6.22 -16.92 7.38
C THR A 92 -5.28 -17.48 8.45
N ALA A 93 -4.04 -17.01 8.51
CA ALA A 93 -3.11 -17.38 9.55
C ALA A 93 -3.40 -16.59 10.83
N GLN A 94 -3.36 -17.29 11.97
CA GLN A 94 -3.40 -16.64 13.28
C GLN A 94 -2.16 -15.73 13.40
N GLY A 95 -2.39 -14.42 13.49
CA GLY A 95 -1.34 -13.40 13.59
C GLY A 95 -0.62 -13.39 14.94
N PHE A 96 -0.01 -12.26 15.26
CA PHE A 96 0.63 -12.04 16.56
C PHE A 96 -0.36 -12.25 17.72
N VAL A 97 0.10 -12.92 18.77
CA VAL A 97 -0.61 -13.04 20.05
C VAL A 97 0.37 -12.70 21.15
N GLU A 98 0.04 -11.70 21.97
CA GLU A 98 0.93 -11.26 23.04
C GLU A 98 1.26 -12.40 24.00
N GLY A 99 2.55 -12.58 24.29
CA GLY A 99 3.04 -13.66 25.14
C GLY A 99 3.17 -15.03 24.46
N ARG A 100 2.90 -15.15 23.15
CA ARG A 100 3.04 -16.41 22.41
C ARG A 100 4.07 -16.31 21.29
N ALA A 101 5.00 -17.25 21.27
CA ALA A 101 5.92 -17.45 20.14
C ALA A 101 5.15 -17.89 18.88
N ILE A 102 5.50 -17.31 17.72
CA ILE A 102 5.02 -17.77 16.42
C ILE A 102 5.83 -19.03 16.03
N PRO A 103 5.18 -20.21 15.83
CA PRO A 103 5.89 -21.43 15.46
C PRO A 103 6.63 -21.28 14.12
N GLY A 104 7.88 -21.73 14.04
CA GLY A 104 8.69 -21.70 12.81
C GLY A 104 9.48 -20.41 12.56
N LEU A 105 9.53 -19.52 13.54
CA LEU A 105 10.29 -18.28 13.50
C LEU A 105 11.52 -18.36 14.43
N PHE A 106 12.30 -19.45 14.33
CA PHE A 106 13.59 -19.67 15.01
C PHE A 106 14.46 -20.61 14.16
#